data_AF-A0A5C7ITZ2-F1
#
_entry.id   AF-A0A5C7ITZ2-F1
#
_cell.length_a   1.000
_cell.length_b   1.000
_cell.length_c   1.000
_cell.angle_alpha   90.00
_cell.angle_beta   90.00
_cell.angle_gamma   90.00
#
_symmetry.space_group_name_H-M   'P 1'
#
loop_
_entity.id
_entity.type
_entity.pdbx_description
1 polymer ?
#
loop_
_entity_poly.entity_id
_entity_poly.type
_entity_poly.pdbx_seq_one_letter_code
_entity_poly.pdbx_strand_id
1 'polypeptide(L)'
;MVNAENFNGKAKEEGIKGFWKGNLPQVIRIIPNSAVQLFAYETYKKLFKGKDGELSVIGRLAAGACAGMTSAFVTYPLDVLRLRLSVEPGYQTMSEVALNMLREEGVASFYYGLGPSLIGIAPYIAVNFCIFDLVKKSLPENYREKAEASLLTAVVSAGLATLTCYPLDTIRRQMQMKGTPYKSVIDAFAGIVQRDGVIGLYRGFLPNALKNLPNSSIRLTTFDMVKRLIASSEKEFQRITEENREKQNQNAKIE
;
A
#
# COMPACT_ATOMS: atom_id res chain seq x y z
N MET A 1 24.15 -3.66 6.43
CA MET A 1 24.41 -2.79 7.59
C MET A 1 24.19 -1.36 7.14
N VAL A 2 23.08 -0.75 7.53
CA VAL A 2 22.85 0.68 7.34
C VAL A 2 23.65 1.34 8.46
N ASN A 3 24.76 1.98 8.12
CA ASN A 3 25.73 2.51 9.07
C ASN A 3 25.05 3.47 10.05
N ALA A 4 25.18 3.17 11.35
CA ALA A 4 24.70 4.00 12.46
C ALA A 4 25.30 5.43 12.43
N GLU A 5 26.43 5.61 11.75
CA GLU A 5 27.07 6.91 11.53
C GLU A 5 26.24 7.87 10.67
N ASN A 6 25.50 7.38 9.66
CA ASN A 6 24.62 8.23 8.84
C ASN A 6 23.34 8.67 9.59
N PHE A 7 22.93 7.91 10.61
CA PHE A 7 21.74 8.22 11.42
C PHE A 7 22.04 9.32 12.43
N ASN A 8 23.21 9.25 13.08
CA ASN A 8 23.67 10.28 14.01
C ASN A 8 24.03 11.60 13.32
N GLY A 9 24.59 11.56 12.10
CA GLY A 9 24.86 12.77 11.31
C GLY A 9 23.59 13.57 10.98
N LYS A 10 22.57 12.92 10.41
CA LYS A 10 21.28 13.56 10.09
C LYS A 10 20.50 14.06 11.31
N ALA A 11 20.53 13.33 12.42
CA ALA A 11 19.87 13.73 13.66
C ALA A 11 20.47 15.03 14.25
N LYS A 12 21.78 15.25 14.04
CA LYS A 12 22.51 16.41 14.54
C LYS A 12 22.34 17.65 13.65
N GLU A 13 22.12 17.48 12.35
CA GLU A 13 21.93 18.58 11.39
C GLU A 13 20.47 19.06 11.27
N GLU A 14 19.47 18.16 11.31
CA GLU A 14 18.05 18.52 11.09
C GLU A 14 17.18 18.50 12.35
N GLY A 15 17.70 17.98 13.47
CA GLY A 15 16.97 17.83 14.74
C GLY A 15 15.78 16.86 14.66
N ILE A 16 14.97 16.79 15.74
CA ILE A 16 13.78 15.91 15.84
C ILE A 16 12.74 16.23 14.75
N LYS A 17 12.68 17.49 14.28
CA LYS A 17 11.80 17.93 13.18
C LYS A 17 12.22 17.35 11.82
N GLY A 18 13.50 17.04 11.60
CA GLY A 18 13.99 16.36 10.40
C GLY A 18 13.34 15.00 10.17
N PHE A 19 13.09 14.23 11.24
CA PHE A 19 12.43 12.92 11.16
C PHE A 19 10.97 12.98 10.70
N TRP A 20 10.31 14.12 10.85
CA TRP A 20 8.93 14.34 10.40
C TRP A 20 8.86 15.02 9.02
N LYS A 21 9.98 15.60 8.56
CA LYS A 21 10.14 16.20 7.24
C LYS A 21 10.05 15.09 6.18
N GLY A 22 8.87 14.94 5.58
CA GLY A 22 8.57 13.89 4.59
C GLY A 22 7.42 12.95 4.97
N ASN A 23 6.99 12.94 6.24
CA ASN A 23 5.83 12.16 6.68
C ASN A 23 4.50 12.83 6.27
N LEU A 24 4.46 14.18 6.27
CA LEU A 24 3.28 14.92 5.81
C LEU A 24 2.96 14.69 4.32
N PRO A 25 3.92 14.78 3.38
CA PRO A 25 3.69 14.37 1.99
C PRO A 25 3.28 12.91 1.84
N GLN A 26 3.77 12.01 2.71
CA GLN A 26 3.38 10.61 2.71
C GLN A 26 1.89 10.44 3.10
N VAL A 27 1.40 11.18 4.09
CA VAL A 27 -0.02 11.17 4.50
C VAL A 27 -0.91 11.75 3.40
N ILE A 28 -0.51 12.88 2.80
CA ILE A 28 -1.21 13.50 1.66
C ILE A 28 -1.35 12.54 0.49
N ARG A 29 -0.40 11.62 0.29
CA ARG A 29 -0.47 10.57 -0.74
C ARG A 29 -1.37 9.40 -0.33
N ILE A 30 -1.28 8.95 0.92
CA ILE A 30 -1.98 7.75 1.38
C ILE A 30 -3.50 7.92 1.29
N ILE A 31 -4.03 9.11 1.60
CA ILE A 31 -5.48 9.34 1.64
C ILE A 31 -6.10 9.23 0.22
N PRO A 32 -5.66 9.98 -0.80
CA PRO A 32 -6.21 9.87 -2.16
C PRO A 32 -5.96 8.50 -2.77
N ASN A 33 -4.75 7.93 -2.58
CA ASN A 33 -4.46 6.61 -3.13
C ASN A 33 -5.39 5.54 -2.54
N SER A 34 -5.62 5.56 -1.23
CA SER A 34 -6.52 4.59 -0.59
C SER A 34 -7.98 4.78 -1.02
N ALA A 35 -8.44 6.02 -1.14
CA ALA A 35 -9.79 6.33 -1.59
C ALA A 35 -10.04 5.82 -3.03
N VAL A 36 -9.15 6.16 -3.96
CA VAL A 36 -9.26 5.71 -5.37
C VAL A 36 -9.12 4.19 -5.46
N GLN A 37 -8.19 3.60 -4.70
CA GLN A 37 -7.99 2.15 -4.70
C GLN A 37 -9.22 1.40 -4.19
N LEU A 38 -9.86 1.85 -3.10
CA LEU A 38 -11.07 1.22 -2.58
C LEU A 38 -12.24 1.35 -3.54
N PHE A 39 -12.45 2.55 -4.09
CA PHE A 39 -13.50 2.79 -5.08
C PHE A 39 -13.31 1.93 -6.33
N ALA A 40 -12.09 1.90 -6.87
CA ALA A 40 -11.76 1.08 -8.03
C ALA A 40 -11.90 -0.42 -7.70
N TYR A 41 -11.51 -0.85 -6.50
CA TYR A 41 -11.66 -2.23 -6.06
C TYR A 41 -13.13 -2.65 -5.99
N GLU A 42 -14.02 -1.81 -5.47
CA GLU A 42 -15.46 -2.09 -5.48
C GLU A 42 -16.05 -2.14 -6.88
N THR A 43 -15.60 -1.25 -7.76
CA THR A 43 -16.02 -1.21 -9.16
C THR A 43 -15.57 -2.48 -9.90
N TYR A 44 -14.29 -2.87 -9.77
CA TYR A 44 -13.77 -4.09 -10.39
C TYR A 44 -14.35 -5.35 -9.79
N LYS A 45 -14.64 -5.39 -8.48
CA LYS A 45 -15.37 -6.52 -7.87
C LYS A 45 -16.75 -6.71 -8.53
N LYS A 46 -17.50 -5.63 -8.76
CA LYS A 46 -18.80 -5.71 -9.45
C LYS A 46 -18.64 -6.20 -10.88
N LEU A 47 -17.59 -5.77 -11.58
CA LEU A 47 -17.28 -6.19 -12.95
C LEU A 47 -16.83 -7.66 -13.05
N PHE A 48 -16.07 -8.15 -12.07
CA PHE A 48 -15.55 -9.52 -12.03
C PHE A 48 -16.46 -10.51 -11.26
N LYS A 49 -17.64 -10.08 -10.80
CA LYS A 49 -18.65 -11.00 -10.24
C LYS A 49 -19.20 -11.89 -11.37
N GLY A 50 -19.07 -13.20 -11.22
CA GLY A 50 -19.68 -14.18 -12.10
C GLY A 50 -21.20 -14.29 -11.89
N LYS A 51 -21.88 -15.05 -12.76
CA LYS A 51 -23.34 -15.29 -12.71
C LYS A 51 -23.82 -15.97 -11.42
N ASP A 52 -22.92 -16.60 -10.66
CA ASP A 52 -23.23 -17.32 -9.42
C ASP A 52 -23.22 -16.43 -8.16
N GLY A 53 -23.02 -15.10 -8.32
CA GLY A 53 -23.06 -14.13 -7.22
C GLY A 53 -21.82 -14.10 -6.31
N GLU A 54 -21.01 -15.16 -6.31
CA GLU A 54 -19.76 -15.26 -5.54
C GLU A 54 -18.51 -14.84 -6.34
N LEU A 55 -17.64 -14.08 -5.67
CA LEU A 55 -16.36 -13.62 -6.23
C LEU A 55 -15.28 -14.66 -5.94
N SER A 56 -14.77 -15.32 -6.98
CA SER A 56 -13.61 -16.22 -6.85
C SER A 56 -12.40 -15.46 -6.33
N VAL A 57 -11.50 -16.14 -5.62
CA VAL A 57 -10.26 -15.49 -5.10
C VAL A 57 -9.39 -14.93 -6.23
N ILE A 58 -9.41 -15.56 -7.41
CA ILE A 58 -8.71 -15.06 -8.61
C ILE A 58 -9.36 -13.74 -9.07
N GLY A 59 -10.70 -13.67 -9.07
CA GLY A 59 -11.44 -12.43 -9.36
C GLY A 59 -11.18 -11.33 -8.34
N ARG A 60 -11.10 -11.66 -7.03
CA ARG A 60 -10.75 -10.70 -5.96
C ARG A 60 -9.33 -10.16 -6.15
N LEU A 61 -8.37 -11.02 -6.50
CA LEU A 61 -7.01 -10.58 -6.77
C LEU A 61 -6.88 -9.76 -8.04
N ALA A 62 -7.54 -10.16 -9.12
CA ALA A 62 -7.54 -9.41 -10.37
C ALA A 62 -8.17 -8.03 -10.15
N ALA A 63 -9.29 -7.97 -9.42
CA ALA A 63 -9.90 -6.72 -8.99
C ALA A 63 -8.93 -5.85 -8.17
N GLY A 64 -8.19 -6.45 -7.24
CA GLY A 64 -7.18 -5.76 -6.43
C GLY A 64 -6.01 -5.23 -7.27
N ALA A 65 -5.52 -6.01 -8.22
CA ALA A 65 -4.44 -5.60 -9.12
C ALA A 65 -4.87 -4.47 -10.05
N CYS A 66 -6.04 -4.58 -10.69
CA CYS A 66 -6.61 -3.51 -11.52
C CYS A 66 -6.87 -2.25 -10.71
N ALA A 67 -7.43 -2.38 -9.50
CA ALA A 67 -7.65 -1.25 -8.61
C ALA A 67 -6.35 -0.53 -8.23
N GLY A 68 -5.29 -1.29 -7.93
CA GLY A 68 -3.97 -0.73 -7.62
C GLY A 68 -3.31 -0.04 -8.81
N MET A 69 -3.48 -0.56 -10.03
CA MET A 69 -2.99 0.10 -11.24
C MET A 69 -3.75 1.40 -11.51
N THR A 70 -5.07 1.38 -11.39
CA THR A 70 -5.92 2.57 -11.56
C THR A 70 -5.62 3.62 -10.50
N SER A 71 -5.44 3.23 -9.23
CA SER A 71 -5.08 4.19 -8.18
C SER A 71 -3.70 4.77 -8.42
N ALA A 72 -2.71 3.96 -8.83
CA ALA A 72 -1.38 4.44 -9.19
C ALA A 72 -1.42 5.42 -10.36
N PHE A 73 -2.23 5.16 -11.38
CA PHE A 73 -2.39 6.06 -12.52
C PHE A 73 -3.01 7.41 -12.11
N VAL A 74 -4.10 7.38 -11.35
CA VAL A 74 -4.81 8.60 -10.91
C VAL A 74 -3.95 9.43 -9.95
N THR A 75 -3.15 8.77 -9.10
CA THR A 75 -2.29 9.46 -8.12
C THR A 75 -0.90 9.78 -8.66
N TYR A 76 -0.56 9.35 -9.87
CA TYR A 76 0.76 9.55 -10.47
C TYR A 76 1.21 11.03 -10.50
N PRO A 77 0.36 12.02 -10.85
CA PRO A 77 0.74 13.43 -10.81
C PRO A 77 1.18 13.90 -9.41
N LEU A 78 0.52 13.42 -8.35
CA LEU A 78 0.89 13.76 -6.98
C LEU A 78 2.24 13.14 -6.59
N ASP A 79 2.52 11.93 -7.08
CA ASP A 79 3.80 11.26 -6.87
C ASP A 79 4.94 12.02 -7.56
N VAL A 80 4.73 12.53 -8.78
CA VAL A 80 5.71 13.35 -9.50
C VAL A 80 5.97 14.67 -8.79
N LEU A 81 4.91 15.40 -8.38
CA LEU A 81 5.04 16.65 -7.64
C LEU A 81 5.81 16.49 -6.33
N ARG A 82 5.51 15.41 -5.59
CA ARG A 82 6.22 15.08 -4.37
C ARG A 82 7.69 14.76 -4.64
N LEU A 83 7.97 13.98 -5.67
CA LEU A 83 9.33 13.58 -6.02
C LEU A 83 10.17 14.83 -6.34
N ARG A 84 9.65 15.74 -7.17
CA ARG A 84 10.28 17.03 -7.45
C ARG A 84 10.50 17.85 -6.20
N LEU A 85 9.47 18.04 -5.37
CA LEU A 85 9.59 18.77 -4.09
C LEU A 85 10.65 18.18 -3.16
N SER A 86 10.89 16.86 -3.22
CA SER A 86 11.85 16.17 -2.35
C SER A 86 13.28 16.18 -2.90
N VAL A 87 13.46 16.35 -4.21
CA VAL A 87 14.75 16.21 -4.91
C VAL A 87 15.31 17.57 -5.34
N GLU A 88 14.46 18.54 -5.66
CA GLU A 88 14.86 19.84 -6.17
C GLU A 88 14.90 20.88 -5.04
N PRO A 89 16.10 21.35 -4.64
CA PRO A 89 16.23 22.41 -3.67
C PRO A 89 15.74 23.73 -4.29
N GLY A 90 14.72 24.35 -3.69
CA GLY A 90 14.21 25.64 -4.15
C GLY A 90 12.69 25.78 -3.98
N TYR A 91 11.95 24.67 -4.07
CA TYR A 91 10.50 24.69 -3.91
C TYR A 91 10.08 24.49 -2.46
N GLN A 92 9.18 25.34 -1.97
CA GLN A 92 8.63 25.23 -0.61
C GLN A 92 7.25 24.57 -0.58
N THR A 93 6.50 24.64 -1.70
CA THR A 93 5.12 24.14 -1.75
C THR A 93 4.85 23.29 -3.00
N MET A 94 3.93 22.32 -2.88
CA MET A 94 3.51 21.48 -4.02
C MET A 94 2.85 22.31 -5.13
N SER A 95 2.14 23.38 -4.78
CA SER A 95 1.49 24.27 -5.74
C SER A 95 2.49 25.03 -6.60
N GLU A 96 3.61 25.45 -6.01
CA GLU A 96 4.70 26.13 -6.72
C GLU A 96 5.36 25.19 -7.73
N VAL A 97 5.66 23.94 -7.33
CA VAL A 97 6.16 22.90 -8.24
C VAL A 97 5.16 22.66 -9.37
N ALA A 98 3.87 22.52 -9.06
CA ALA A 98 2.84 22.26 -10.06
C ALA A 98 2.71 23.41 -11.06
N LEU A 99 2.71 24.66 -10.60
CA LEU A 99 2.62 25.82 -11.46
C LEU A 99 3.84 25.96 -12.36
N ASN A 100 5.04 25.70 -11.82
CA ASN A 100 6.28 25.76 -12.59
C ASN A 100 6.34 24.65 -13.65
N MET A 101 6.05 23.40 -13.27
CA MET A 101 5.97 22.28 -14.20
C MET A 101 4.96 22.53 -15.32
N LEU A 102 3.78 23.09 -14.99
CA LEU A 102 2.76 23.40 -15.99
C LEU A 102 3.20 24.52 -16.95
N ARG A 103 3.94 25.53 -16.47
CA ARG A 103 4.44 26.64 -17.29
C ARG A 103 5.62 26.25 -18.18
N GLU A 104 6.57 25.48 -17.66
CA GLU A 104 7.83 25.19 -18.35
C GLU A 104 7.78 23.90 -19.18
N GLU A 105 7.07 22.87 -18.70
CA GLU A 105 7.09 21.52 -19.30
C GLU A 105 5.71 21.05 -19.80
N GLY A 106 4.65 21.78 -19.44
CA GLY A 106 3.27 21.47 -19.78
C GLY A 106 2.69 20.26 -19.03
N VAL A 107 1.47 19.86 -19.40
CA VAL A 107 0.70 18.82 -18.68
C VAL A 107 1.31 17.42 -18.82
N ALA A 108 2.07 17.16 -19.89
CA ALA A 108 2.71 15.86 -20.12
C ALA A 108 3.78 15.51 -19.07
N SER A 109 4.40 16.54 -18.45
CA SER A 109 5.42 16.37 -17.41
C SER A 109 4.91 15.59 -16.19
N PHE A 110 3.63 15.77 -15.83
CA PHE A 110 2.99 15.10 -14.70
C PHE A 110 2.83 13.58 -14.89
N TYR A 111 2.91 13.09 -16.12
CA TYR A 111 2.84 11.66 -16.46
C TYR A 111 4.14 11.13 -17.05
N TYR A 112 5.19 11.97 -17.10
CA TYR A 112 6.49 11.57 -17.58
C TYR A 112 7.07 10.47 -16.68
N GLY A 113 7.62 9.41 -17.27
CA GLY A 113 8.11 8.23 -16.54
C GLY A 113 7.06 7.15 -16.21
N LEU A 114 5.78 7.38 -16.50
CA LEU A 114 4.73 6.38 -16.27
C LEU A 114 4.97 5.13 -17.14
N GLY A 115 5.32 5.30 -18.41
CA GLY A 115 5.61 4.19 -19.33
C GLY A 115 6.72 3.26 -18.82
N PRO A 116 7.93 3.77 -18.53
CA PRO A 116 9.01 2.98 -17.91
C PRO A 116 8.59 2.32 -16.58
N SER A 117 7.81 3.03 -15.76
CA SER A 117 7.30 2.48 -14.49
C SER A 117 6.34 1.32 -14.71
N LEU A 118 5.41 1.44 -15.65
CA LEU A 118 4.45 0.39 -16.00
C LEU A 118 5.14 -0.81 -16.65
N ILE A 119 6.08 -0.59 -17.58
CA ILE A 119 6.86 -1.67 -18.21
C ILE A 119 7.70 -2.43 -17.17
N GLY A 120 8.24 -1.73 -16.16
CA GLY A 120 8.97 -2.38 -15.07
C GLY A 120 8.09 -3.13 -14.08
N ILE A 121 6.85 -2.68 -13.86
CA ILE A 121 5.94 -3.24 -12.85
C ILE A 121 5.02 -4.33 -13.44
N ALA A 122 4.66 -4.27 -14.73
CA ALA A 122 3.72 -5.20 -15.34
C ALA A 122 4.19 -6.67 -15.30
N PRO A 123 5.46 -7.01 -15.64
CA PRO A 123 5.94 -8.39 -15.50
C PRO A 123 5.92 -8.85 -14.04
N TYR A 124 6.23 -7.97 -13.10
CA TYR A 124 6.14 -8.25 -11.67
C TYR A 124 4.70 -8.63 -11.26
N ILE A 125 3.70 -7.84 -11.67
CA ILE A 125 2.29 -8.13 -11.37
C ILE A 125 1.87 -9.46 -12.01
N ALA A 126 2.27 -9.72 -13.25
CA ALA A 126 1.92 -10.95 -13.97
C ALA A 126 2.52 -12.21 -13.31
N VAL A 127 3.81 -12.20 -12.98
CA VAL A 127 4.46 -13.35 -12.33
C VAL A 127 3.94 -13.52 -10.90
N ASN A 128 3.71 -12.43 -10.16
CA ASN A 128 3.11 -12.48 -8.83
C ASN A 128 1.71 -13.14 -8.87
N PHE A 129 0.89 -12.79 -9.85
CA PHE A 129 -0.43 -13.39 -10.03
C PHE A 129 -0.35 -14.87 -10.42
N CYS A 130 0.59 -15.22 -11.30
CA CYS A 130 0.84 -16.61 -11.70
C CYS A 130 1.28 -17.48 -10.50
N ILE A 131 2.26 -17.01 -9.72
CA ILE A 131 2.72 -17.67 -8.51
C ILE A 131 1.59 -17.83 -7.51
N PHE A 132 0.80 -16.78 -7.28
CA PHE A 132 -0.33 -16.86 -6.39
C PHE A 132 -1.34 -17.92 -6.84
N ASP A 133 -1.69 -17.95 -8.13
CA ASP A 133 -2.62 -18.93 -8.70
C ASP A 133 -2.11 -20.37 -8.52
N LEU A 134 -0.82 -20.61 -8.79
CA LEU A 134 -0.17 -21.92 -8.59
C LEU A 134 -0.17 -22.36 -7.12
N VAL A 135 0.22 -21.46 -6.22
CA VAL A 135 0.19 -21.73 -4.77
C VAL A 135 -1.23 -22.08 -4.35
N LYS A 136 -2.21 -21.26 -4.73
CA LYS A 136 -3.62 -21.48 -4.36
C LYS A 136 -4.19 -22.79 -4.89
N LYS A 137 -3.83 -23.22 -6.10
CA LYS A 137 -4.21 -24.52 -6.67
C LYS A 137 -3.58 -25.70 -5.94
N SER A 138 -2.43 -25.48 -5.29
CA SER A 138 -1.71 -26.51 -4.55
C SER A 138 -2.16 -26.65 -3.09
N LEU A 139 -2.97 -25.72 -2.57
CA LEU A 139 -3.54 -25.80 -1.22
C LEU A 139 -4.76 -26.76 -1.19
N PRO A 140 -4.87 -27.65 -0.18
CA PRO A 140 -6.02 -28.54 -0.04
C PRO A 140 -7.33 -27.77 0.18
N GLU A 141 -8.44 -28.28 -0.36
CA GLU A 141 -9.78 -27.66 -0.36
C GLU A 141 -10.19 -27.14 1.05
N ASN A 142 -9.86 -27.90 2.10
CA ASN A 142 -10.15 -27.62 3.51
C ASN A 142 -9.52 -26.31 4.05
N TYR A 143 -8.43 -25.83 3.44
CA TYR A 143 -7.79 -24.56 3.81
C TYR A 143 -8.34 -23.36 3.03
N ARG A 144 -9.01 -23.60 1.89
CA ARG A 144 -9.51 -22.55 1.00
C ARG A 144 -10.68 -21.78 1.60
N GLU A 145 -11.57 -22.45 2.32
CA GLU A 145 -12.66 -21.81 3.09
C GLU A 145 -12.17 -21.24 4.43
N LYS A 146 -11.25 -21.92 5.13
CA LYS A 146 -10.72 -21.46 6.43
C LYS A 146 -9.82 -20.22 6.33
N ALA A 147 -9.23 -19.94 5.17
CA ALA A 147 -8.45 -18.73 4.93
C ALA A 147 -9.29 -17.46 5.03
N GLU A 148 -10.61 -17.54 4.80
CA GLU A 148 -11.54 -16.42 4.97
C GLU A 148 -12.14 -16.37 6.40
N ALA A 149 -12.18 -17.50 7.11
CA ALA A 149 -12.89 -17.63 8.39
C ALA A 149 -12.02 -17.45 9.66
N SER A 150 -10.68 -17.51 9.58
CA SER A 150 -9.81 -17.34 10.76
C SER A 150 -8.60 -16.44 10.48
N LEU A 151 -8.41 -15.44 11.34
CA LEU A 151 -7.28 -14.51 11.31
C LEU A 151 -5.91 -15.23 11.27
N LEU A 152 -5.80 -16.36 11.95
CA LEU A 152 -4.56 -17.15 12.01
C LEU A 152 -4.23 -17.77 10.64
N THR A 153 -5.23 -18.35 9.97
CA THR A 153 -5.10 -18.89 8.62
C THR A 153 -4.79 -17.80 7.60
N ALA A 154 -5.43 -16.62 7.75
CA ALA A 154 -5.17 -15.46 6.90
C ALA A 154 -3.71 -15.00 7.03
N VAL A 155 -3.16 -14.90 8.25
CA VAL A 155 -1.77 -14.52 8.49
C VAL A 155 -0.79 -15.54 7.91
N VAL A 156 -1.04 -16.85 8.10
CA VAL A 156 -0.18 -17.91 7.56
C VAL A 156 -0.18 -17.91 6.04
N SER A 157 -1.36 -17.80 5.41
CA SER A 157 -1.50 -17.74 3.96
C SER A 157 -0.82 -16.49 3.38
N ALA A 158 -0.96 -15.33 4.03
CA ALA A 158 -0.30 -14.10 3.63
C ALA A 158 1.23 -14.19 3.79
N GLY A 159 1.71 -14.85 4.84
CA GLY A 159 3.14 -15.13 5.05
C GLY A 159 3.72 -16.01 3.95
N LEU A 160 3.03 -17.11 3.60
CA LEU A 160 3.42 -18.00 2.51
C LEU A 160 3.40 -17.30 1.15
N ALA A 161 2.35 -16.54 0.85
CA ALA A 161 2.29 -15.73 -0.36
C ALA A 161 3.45 -14.72 -0.41
N THR A 162 3.73 -14.03 0.70
CA THR A 162 4.82 -13.06 0.79
C THR A 162 6.18 -13.73 0.57
N LEU A 163 6.43 -14.91 1.13
CA LEU A 163 7.66 -15.67 0.94
C LEU A 163 7.84 -16.11 -0.51
N THR A 164 6.75 -16.54 -1.16
CA THR A 164 6.80 -16.99 -2.55
C THR A 164 7.03 -15.82 -3.51
N CYS A 165 6.50 -14.65 -3.18
CA CYS A 165 6.61 -13.45 -4.02
C CYS A 165 7.80 -12.56 -3.66
N TYR A 166 8.52 -12.85 -2.58
CA TYR A 166 9.65 -12.05 -2.10
C TYR A 166 10.80 -11.89 -3.12
N PRO A 167 11.21 -12.94 -3.87
CA PRO A 167 12.24 -12.80 -4.89
C PRO A 167 11.90 -11.74 -5.95
N LEU A 168 10.63 -11.70 -6.37
CA LEU A 168 10.15 -10.74 -7.35
C LEU A 168 10.14 -9.31 -6.80
N ASP A 169 9.79 -9.16 -5.53
CA ASP A 169 9.81 -7.88 -4.83
C ASP A 169 11.24 -7.35 -4.69
N THR A 170 12.21 -8.22 -4.44
CA THR A 170 13.65 -7.89 -4.46
C THR A 170 14.12 -7.44 -5.83
N ILE A 171 13.76 -8.16 -6.90
CA ILE A 171 14.11 -7.79 -8.29
C ILE A 171 13.51 -6.44 -8.65
N ARG A 172 12.22 -6.22 -8.36
CA ARG A 172 11.55 -4.95 -8.59
C ARG A 172 12.30 -3.80 -7.90
N ARG A 173 12.64 -3.95 -6.62
CA ARG A 173 13.37 -2.92 -5.87
C ARG A 173 14.74 -2.63 -6.47
N GLN A 174 15.49 -3.67 -6.87
CA GLN A 174 16.78 -3.53 -7.53
C GLN A 174 16.64 -2.76 -8.86
N MET A 175 15.65 -3.11 -9.69
CA MET A 175 15.41 -2.43 -10.96
C MET A 175 14.93 -0.98 -10.80
N GLN A 176 14.28 -0.64 -9.69
CA GLN A 176 13.84 0.73 -9.40
C GLN A 176 14.95 1.60 -8.79
N MET A 177 16.12 1.04 -8.45
CA MET A 177 17.24 1.80 -7.92
C MET A 177 17.93 2.58 -9.05
N LYS A 178 18.23 3.85 -8.81
CA LYS A 178 18.94 4.71 -9.77
C LYS A 178 20.32 4.12 -10.08
N GLY A 179 20.62 3.87 -11.36
CA GLY A 179 21.89 3.28 -11.80
C GLY A 179 21.95 1.74 -11.80
N THR A 180 20.80 1.05 -11.76
CA THR A 180 20.73 -0.42 -11.92
C THR A 180 21.45 -0.88 -13.20
N PRO A 181 22.34 -1.89 -13.13
CA PRO A 181 22.95 -2.49 -14.32
C PRO A 181 21.98 -3.37 -15.12
N TYR A 182 20.83 -3.72 -14.53
CA TYR A 182 19.88 -4.68 -15.10
C TYR A 182 18.87 -4.00 -16.02
N LYS A 183 18.72 -4.55 -17.22
CA LYS A 183 17.79 -4.02 -18.25
C LYS A 183 16.44 -4.73 -18.25
N SER A 184 16.34 -5.90 -17.63
CA SER A 184 15.15 -6.75 -17.66
C SER A 184 15.02 -7.58 -16.39
N VAL A 185 13.81 -8.06 -16.09
CA VAL A 185 13.54 -8.90 -14.90
C VAL A 185 14.34 -10.20 -14.93
N ILE A 186 14.47 -10.81 -16.10
CA ILE A 186 15.23 -12.07 -16.28
C ILE A 186 16.74 -11.83 -16.08
N ASP A 187 17.23 -10.71 -16.62
CA ASP A 187 18.62 -10.26 -16.47
C ASP A 187 18.94 -9.94 -15.00
N ALA A 188 18.03 -9.26 -14.30
CA ALA A 188 18.13 -9.02 -12.86
C ALA A 188 18.10 -10.32 -12.04
N PHE A 189 17.21 -11.26 -12.36
CA PHE A 189 17.14 -12.55 -11.69
C PHE A 189 18.44 -13.35 -11.88
N ALA A 190 18.90 -13.51 -13.12
CA ALA A 190 20.12 -14.24 -13.44
C ALA A 190 21.34 -13.57 -12.81
N GLY A 191 21.46 -12.25 -12.91
CA GLY A 191 22.57 -11.48 -12.34
C GLY A 191 22.62 -11.56 -10.81
N ILE A 192 21.47 -11.49 -10.12
CA ILE A 192 21.42 -11.64 -8.66
C ILE A 192 21.82 -13.06 -8.25
N VAL A 193 21.31 -14.08 -8.93
CA VAL A 193 21.63 -15.49 -8.62
C VAL A 193 23.10 -15.80 -8.89
N GLN A 194 23.67 -15.28 -9.98
CA GLN A 194 25.10 -15.46 -10.27
C GLN A 194 26.01 -14.75 -9.27
N ARG A 195 25.61 -13.59 -8.75
CA ARG A 195 26.45 -12.78 -7.84
C ARG A 195 26.34 -13.21 -6.38
N ASP A 196 25.12 -13.36 -5.88
CA ASP A 196 24.81 -13.52 -4.45
C ASP A 196 24.10 -14.86 -4.15
N GLY A 197 23.87 -15.72 -5.16
CA GLY A 197 23.13 -16.97 -5.03
C GLY A 197 21.63 -16.78 -4.79
N VAL A 198 20.92 -17.88 -4.54
CA VAL A 198 19.46 -17.86 -4.25
C VAL A 198 19.15 -17.07 -2.98
N ILE A 199 20.08 -17.05 -2.01
CA ILE A 199 19.96 -16.26 -0.78
C ILE A 199 19.94 -14.75 -1.08
N GLY A 200 20.60 -14.31 -2.16
CA GLY A 200 20.57 -12.93 -2.65
C GLY A 200 19.16 -12.42 -2.94
N LEU A 201 18.26 -13.28 -3.43
CA LEU A 201 16.85 -12.92 -3.72
C LEU A 201 16.03 -12.66 -2.45
N TYR A 202 16.45 -13.20 -1.30
CA TYR A 202 15.83 -12.99 0.00
C TYR A 202 16.57 -11.97 0.87
N ARG A 203 17.66 -11.39 0.34
CA ARG A 203 18.48 -10.41 1.05
C ARG A 203 17.71 -9.12 1.24
N GLY A 204 17.30 -8.87 2.49
CA GLY A 204 16.42 -7.75 2.84
C GLY A 204 15.12 -8.19 3.51
N PHE A 205 14.79 -9.49 3.49
CA PHE A 205 13.59 -10.02 4.15
C PHE A 205 13.57 -9.72 5.63
N LEU A 206 14.66 -10.04 6.34
CA LEU A 206 14.77 -9.83 7.78
C LEU A 206 14.70 -8.32 8.16
N PRO A 207 15.44 -7.40 7.52
CA PRO A 207 15.25 -5.96 7.72
C PRO A 207 13.82 -5.48 7.41
N ASN A 208 13.21 -5.97 6.34
CA ASN A 208 11.85 -5.58 5.96
C ASN A 208 10.81 -6.10 6.97
N ALA A 209 10.97 -7.33 7.46
CA ALA A 209 10.13 -7.91 8.49
C ALA A 209 10.25 -7.11 9.81
N LEU A 210 11.49 -6.82 10.25
CA LEU A 210 11.74 -6.00 11.44
C LEU A 210 11.17 -4.59 11.33
N LYS A 211 11.13 -3.99 10.13
CA LYS A 211 10.49 -2.69 9.89
C LYS A 211 8.96 -2.80 9.86
N ASN A 212 8.42 -3.88 9.27
CA ASN A 212 6.99 -4.06 9.08
C ASN A 212 6.28 -4.50 10.35
N LEU A 213 6.98 -5.14 11.29
CA LEU A 213 6.44 -5.56 12.58
C LEU A 213 5.93 -4.36 13.39
N PRO A 214 6.75 -3.35 13.76
CA PRO A 214 6.26 -2.16 14.47
C PRO A 214 5.16 -1.43 13.71
N ASN A 215 5.31 -1.29 12.39
CA ASN A 215 4.35 -0.59 11.55
C ASN A 215 2.97 -1.28 11.55
N SER A 216 2.95 -2.61 11.53
CA SER A 216 1.71 -3.40 11.57
C SER A 216 1.10 -3.41 12.97
N SER A 217 1.92 -3.52 14.02
CA SER A 217 1.46 -3.41 15.40
C SER A 217 0.81 -2.06 15.67
N ILE A 218 1.45 -0.95 15.30
CA ILE A 218 0.89 0.40 15.49
C ILE A 218 -0.43 0.53 14.73
N ARG A 219 -0.49 0.09 13.46
CA ARG A 219 -1.74 0.15 12.68
C ARG A 219 -2.87 -0.63 13.33
N LEU A 220 -2.63 -1.87 13.75
CA LEU A 220 -3.65 -2.72 14.38
C LEU A 220 -4.11 -2.13 15.71
N THR A 221 -3.17 -1.72 16.57
CA THR A 221 -3.50 -1.10 17.86
C THR A 221 -4.29 0.20 17.69
N THR A 222 -3.88 1.08 16.76
CA THR A 222 -4.61 2.32 16.47
C THR A 222 -6.01 2.01 15.93
N PHE A 223 -6.13 1.03 15.03
CA PHE A 223 -7.42 0.62 14.50
C PHE A 223 -8.36 0.07 15.59
N ASP A 224 -7.86 -0.77 16.48
CA ASP A 224 -8.63 -1.32 17.60
C ASP A 224 -9.03 -0.23 18.59
N MET A 225 -8.14 0.72 18.87
CA MET A 225 -8.44 1.87 19.73
C MET A 225 -9.54 2.74 19.13
N VAL A 226 -9.43 3.10 17.85
CA VAL A 226 -10.44 3.90 17.14
C VAL A 226 -11.77 3.18 17.09
N LYS A 227 -11.80 1.87 16.82
CA LYS A 227 -13.03 1.07 16.86
C LYS A 227 -13.71 1.09 18.22
N ARG A 228 -12.93 0.94 19.31
CA ARG A 228 -13.48 1.01 20.68
C ARG A 228 -14.07 2.38 20.98
N LEU A 229 -13.43 3.46 20.53
CA LEU A 229 -13.93 4.82 20.69
C LEU A 229 -15.24 5.05 19.93
N ILE A 230 -15.32 4.61 18.67
CA ILE A 230 -16.54 4.71 17.87
C ILE A 230 -17.68 3.92 18.53
N ALA A 231 -17.43 2.69 18.95
CA ALA A 231 -18.44 1.87 19.64
C ALA A 231 -18.90 2.49 20.97
N SER A 232 -18.00 3.13 21.71
CA SER A 232 -18.34 3.87 22.93
C SER A 232 -19.21 5.10 22.63
N SER A 233 -18.86 5.84 21.59
CA SER A 233 -19.62 7.02 21.15
C SER A 233 -21.01 6.66 20.65
N GLU A 234 -21.15 5.55 19.94
CA GLU A 234 -22.44 5.08 19.41
C GLU A 234 -23.39 4.66 20.55
N LYS A 235 -22.86 3.98 21.58
CA LYS A 235 -23.61 3.66 22.80
C LYS A 235 -24.08 4.90 23.56
N GLU A 236 -23.20 5.89 23.73
CA GLU A 236 -23.58 7.12 24.43
C GLU A 236 -24.60 7.94 23.62
N PHE A 237 -24.46 7.96 22.29
CA PHE A 237 -25.45 8.60 21.41
C PHE A 237 -26.82 7.93 21.50
N GLN A 238 -26.88 6.59 21.54
CA GLN A 238 -28.15 5.88 21.74
C GLN A 238 -28.75 6.15 23.11
N ARG A 239 -27.93 6.17 24.18
CA ARG A 239 -28.39 6.50 25.54
C ARG A 239 -29.01 7.89 25.62
N ILE A 240 -28.36 8.90 25.04
CA ILE A 240 -28.87 10.28 25.00
C ILE A 240 -30.16 10.37 24.18
N THR A 241 -30.24 9.62 23.08
CA THR A 241 -31.44 9.58 22.23
C THR A 241 -32.63 8.95 22.95
N GLU A 242 -32.40 7.87 23.71
CA GLU A 242 -33.43 7.22 24.55
C GLU A 242 -33.88 8.13 25.69
N GLU A 243 -32.96 8.74 26.44
CA GLU A 243 -33.29 9.69 27.52
C GLU A 243 -34.13 10.86 27.01
N ASN A 244 -33.81 11.39 25.82
CA ASN A 244 -34.59 12.48 25.21
C ASN A 244 -35.98 12.02 24.76
N ARG A 245 -36.10 10.79 24.25
CA ARG A 245 -37.39 10.19 23.86
C ARG A 245 -38.29 9.92 25.07
N GLU A 246 -37.72 9.48 26.18
CA GLU A 246 -38.45 9.28 27.44
C GLU A 246 -38.94 10.60 28.03
N LYS A 247 -38.11 11.65 28.02
CA LYS A 247 -38.50 13.00 28.43
C LYS A 247 -39.63 13.57 27.58
N GLN A 248 -39.59 13.38 26.26
CA GLN A 248 -40.68 13.77 25.37
C GLN A 248 -41.97 13.02 25.67
N ASN A 249 -41.89 11.70 25.90
CA ASN A 249 -43.06 10.88 26.25
C ASN A 249 -43.64 11.22 27.63
N GLN A 250 -42.81 11.65 28.59
CA GLN A 250 -43.28 12.15 29.88
C GLN A 250 -43.98 13.51 29.75
N ASN A 251 -43.41 14.44 28.99
CA ASN A 251 -44.04 15.74 28.77
C ASN A 251 -45.39 15.62 28.03
N ALA A 252 -45.49 14.72 27.04
CA ALA A 252 -46.73 14.45 26.32
C ALA A 252 -47.82 13.71 27.14
N LYS A 253 -47.51 13.23 28.34
CA LYS A 253 -48.48 12.63 29.27
C LYS A 253 -48.99 13.61 30.33
N ILE A 254 -48.36 14.79 30.44
CA ILE A 254 -48.67 15.83 31.42
C ILE A 254 -49.56 16.93 30.80
N GLU A 255 -49.56 17.06 29.46
CA GLU A 255 -50.57 17.79 28.68
C GLU A 255 -51.82 16.95 28.42
#